data_AF-A0A6S6TD43-F1
#
_entry.id   AF-A0A6S6TD43-F1
#
_cell.length_a   1.000
_cell.length_b   1.000
_cell.length_c   1.000
_cell.angle_alpha   90.00
_cell.angle_beta   90.00
_cell.angle_gamma   90.00
#
_symmetry.space_group_name_H-M   'P 1'
#
loop_
_entity.id
_entity.type
_entity.pdbx_description
1 polymer ?
#
loop_
_entity_poly.entity_id
_entity_poly.type
_entity_poly.pdbx_seq_one_letter_code
_entity_poly.pdbx_strand_id
1 'polypeptide(L)'
;MIAKQVIKYILKELCSDESANQLQKSLSNSIKKEDEKYLAYLKEALNISSDEYSELCYRIENTQAMPHTQLLNFIIHQLEEEGFKWNGQKELFHILIPNEDWSDYKKSWYQWKNEHTQQIKKDTIRQAIQESLDFDSYLWNASEVEQRKVIPKKITAFILNNKNKNKDKNKSEIKTPSIDLSSIQPREAKLSTEESDFLKELEIETTFTIEEKLLEHKSLFSSEHGNQTFFLKVIPILYNKGFYLFLKEEVFPILSRHHRDKADIKMQEAYTLINCSCASYEEIFYLLQSIPQTTTQRKLEIDTMTIFAFTKDQIYNHINNKEELFKILKISIQYYQLLYIQNKNYSLSIHLAYAIKTINIFFPNSKEAQEFNIDDIYNKTKPLIVLDKKLGGDISYEASMKQFEFLLLLNQFHTLQEVELFLEDAQPKVSLIKQKINEIKCFIHVIKKFDDQNEELKHFVKILELFNSYLYWQ
;
A
#
# COMPACT_ATOMS: atom_id res chain seq x y z
N MET A 1 10.58 9.12 -33.55
CA MET A 1 11.86 8.35 -33.53
C MET A 1 12.79 8.76 -34.68
N ILE A 2 12.38 8.56 -35.95
CA ILE A 2 13.08 9.05 -37.17
C ILE A 2 13.17 10.58 -37.20
N ALA A 3 12.13 11.24 -36.66
CA ALA A 3 12.00 12.68 -36.57
C ALA A 3 13.26 13.42 -36.08
N LYS A 4 13.80 13.06 -34.91
CA LYS A 4 14.99 13.74 -34.36
C LYS A 4 16.25 13.54 -35.19
N GLN A 5 16.39 12.39 -35.84
CA GLN A 5 17.55 12.11 -36.71
C GLN A 5 17.45 12.88 -38.02
N VAL A 6 16.26 12.90 -38.63
CA VAL A 6 15.96 13.70 -39.82
C VAL A 6 16.18 15.17 -39.55
N ILE A 7 15.68 15.69 -38.42
CA ILE A 7 15.92 17.07 -38.00
C ILE A 7 17.41 17.37 -37.85
N LYS A 8 18.19 16.49 -37.20
CA LYS A 8 19.64 16.67 -37.06
C LYS A 8 20.40 16.59 -38.39
N TYR A 9 19.99 15.69 -39.29
CA TYR A 9 20.59 15.53 -40.60
C TYR A 9 20.31 16.74 -41.49
N ILE A 10 19.05 17.19 -41.55
CA ILE A 10 18.62 18.42 -42.23
C ILE A 10 19.39 19.64 -41.69
N LEU A 11 19.48 19.80 -40.36
CA LEU A 11 20.23 20.88 -39.72
C LEU A 11 21.76 20.79 -39.93
N LYS A 12 22.29 19.66 -40.39
CA LYS A 12 23.72 19.46 -40.65
C LYS A 12 24.07 19.64 -42.13
N GLU A 13 23.22 19.16 -43.03
CA GLU A 13 23.45 19.18 -44.48
C GLU A 13 22.95 20.47 -45.16
N LEU A 14 21.86 21.09 -44.66
CA LEU A 14 21.20 22.21 -45.35
C LEU A 14 21.43 23.58 -44.70
N CYS A 15 22.15 23.62 -43.58
CA CYS A 15 22.18 24.76 -42.66
C CYS A 15 23.59 25.33 -42.45
N SER A 16 24.37 25.47 -43.52
CA SER A 16 25.74 26.02 -43.46
C SER A 16 25.81 27.55 -43.32
N ASP A 17 24.67 28.26 -43.36
CA ASP A 17 24.61 29.73 -43.28
C ASP A 17 24.25 30.27 -41.89
N GLU A 18 24.63 31.53 -41.64
CA GLU A 18 24.48 32.26 -40.37
C GLU A 18 23.03 32.28 -39.84
N SER A 19 22.04 32.34 -40.74
CA SER A 19 20.60 32.26 -40.46
C SER A 19 20.20 30.91 -39.86
N ALA A 20 20.85 29.84 -40.30
CA ALA A 20 20.56 28.49 -39.86
C ALA A 20 21.19 28.16 -38.50
N ASN A 21 22.32 28.78 -38.16
CA ASN A 21 22.91 28.73 -36.81
C ASN A 21 22.01 29.40 -35.76
N GLN A 22 21.29 30.48 -36.12
CA GLN A 22 20.28 31.09 -35.24
C GLN A 22 19.06 30.17 -35.08
N LEU A 23 18.59 29.55 -36.17
CA LEU A 23 17.51 28.56 -36.14
C LEU A 23 17.88 27.36 -35.25
N GLN A 24 19.10 26.83 -35.42
CA GLN A 24 19.66 25.73 -34.64
C GLN A 24 19.72 26.07 -33.14
N LYS A 25 20.17 27.28 -32.78
CA LYS A 25 20.17 27.76 -31.38
C LYS A 25 18.75 27.87 -30.80
N SER A 26 17.79 28.38 -31.57
CA SER A 26 16.39 28.48 -31.12
C SER A 26 15.74 27.11 -30.93
N LEU A 27 16.07 26.14 -31.79
CA LEU A 27 15.54 24.79 -31.80
C LEU A 27 16.14 23.91 -30.69
N SER A 28 17.44 24.06 -30.39
CA SER A 28 18.09 23.30 -29.31
C SER A 28 17.48 23.53 -27.92
N ASN A 29 16.82 24.66 -27.70
CA ASN A 29 16.18 24.99 -26.42
C ASN A 29 14.74 24.47 -26.29
N SER A 30 14.11 24.01 -27.38
CA SER A 30 12.67 23.75 -27.44
C SER A 30 12.30 22.27 -27.73
N ILE A 31 13.27 21.42 -28.10
CA ILE A 31 13.11 19.96 -28.34
C ILE A 31 12.97 19.17 -27.03
N LYS A 32 11.96 19.47 -26.22
CA LYS A 32 11.65 18.67 -25.03
C LYS A 32 10.22 18.11 -24.93
N LYS A 33 9.27 18.39 -25.83
CA LYS A 33 7.93 17.77 -25.68
C LYS A 33 7.18 17.15 -26.87
N GLU A 34 7.32 17.52 -28.15
CA GLU A 34 6.48 16.87 -29.19
C GLU A 34 7.16 16.79 -30.57
N ASP A 35 7.83 15.67 -30.87
CA ASP A 35 8.64 15.45 -32.08
C ASP A 35 7.87 15.65 -33.40
N GLU A 36 6.56 15.42 -33.43
CA GLU A 36 5.74 15.51 -34.66
C GLU A 36 5.37 16.95 -35.04
N LYS A 37 5.10 17.82 -34.05
CA LYS A 37 4.82 19.25 -34.31
C LYS A 37 6.05 20.01 -34.80
N TYR A 38 7.23 19.69 -34.24
CA TYR A 38 8.49 20.27 -34.71
C TYR A 38 8.84 19.85 -36.13
N LEU A 39 8.44 18.64 -36.51
CA LEU A 39 8.71 18.10 -37.82
C LEU A 39 7.79 18.69 -38.89
N ALA A 40 6.52 18.97 -38.54
CA ALA A 40 5.63 19.78 -39.37
C ALA A 40 6.19 21.20 -39.56
N TYR A 41 6.66 21.83 -38.48
CA TYR A 41 7.26 23.17 -38.53
C TYR A 41 8.54 23.22 -39.39
N LEU A 42 9.40 22.20 -39.34
CA LEU A 42 10.60 22.13 -40.17
C LEU A 42 10.31 21.84 -41.65
N LYS A 43 9.29 21.03 -41.95
CA LYS A 43 8.79 20.83 -43.32
C LYS A 43 8.31 22.14 -43.92
N GLU A 44 7.57 22.93 -43.12
CA GLU A 44 7.04 24.23 -43.52
C GLU A 44 8.15 25.30 -43.64
N ALA A 45 9.04 25.40 -42.66
CA ALA A 45 10.11 26.40 -42.61
C ALA A 45 11.20 26.19 -43.67
N LEU A 46 11.44 24.94 -44.09
CA LEU A 46 12.45 24.59 -45.09
C LEU A 46 11.84 24.23 -46.45
N ASN A 47 10.51 24.33 -46.58
CA ASN A 47 9.75 24.02 -47.79
C ASN A 47 10.08 22.63 -48.40
N ILE A 48 10.28 21.62 -47.53
CA ILE A 48 10.66 20.26 -47.94
C ILE A 48 9.39 19.50 -48.33
N SER A 49 9.33 18.99 -49.56
CA SER A 49 8.20 18.19 -50.03
C SER A 49 8.12 16.84 -49.30
N SER A 50 6.94 16.20 -49.34
CA SER A 50 6.75 14.86 -48.75
C SER A 50 7.65 13.80 -49.38
N ASP A 51 7.96 13.92 -50.68
CA ASP A 51 8.82 13.00 -51.41
C ASP A 51 10.28 13.17 -51.00
N GLU A 52 10.78 14.40 -50.92
CA GLU A 52 12.13 14.70 -50.43
C GLU A 52 12.31 14.28 -48.97
N TYR A 53 11.29 14.47 -48.13
CA TYR A 53 11.31 14.00 -46.75
C TYR A 53 11.41 12.48 -46.67
N SER A 54 10.65 11.77 -47.51
CA SER A 54 10.68 10.31 -47.57
C SER A 54 12.05 9.82 -48.07
N GLU A 55 12.63 10.50 -49.05
CA GLU A 55 13.98 10.21 -49.54
C GLU A 55 15.05 10.47 -48.46
N LEU A 56 14.92 11.54 -47.68
CA LEU A 56 15.83 11.84 -46.56
C LEU A 56 15.73 10.78 -45.45
N CYS A 57 14.52 10.37 -45.08
CA CYS A 57 14.31 9.28 -44.13
C CYS A 57 14.96 8.00 -44.66
N TYR A 58 14.71 7.67 -45.93
CA TYR A 58 15.30 6.51 -46.59
C TYR A 58 16.83 6.57 -46.60
N ARG A 59 17.44 7.72 -46.90
CA ARG A 59 18.91 7.89 -46.87
C ARG A 59 19.46 7.71 -45.47
N ILE A 60 18.82 8.27 -44.45
CA ILE A 60 19.24 8.12 -43.05
C ILE A 60 19.18 6.64 -42.64
N GLU A 61 18.08 5.96 -42.94
CA GLU A 61 17.89 4.55 -42.59
C GLU A 61 18.92 3.64 -43.29
N ASN A 62 19.29 3.95 -44.54
CA ASN A 62 20.26 3.16 -45.31
C ASN A 62 21.74 3.48 -45.00
N THR A 63 22.04 4.65 -44.44
CA THR A 63 23.44 5.10 -44.25
C THR A 63 23.85 5.26 -42.79
N GLN A 64 22.91 5.50 -41.88
CA GLN A 64 23.19 5.74 -40.47
C GLN A 64 22.68 4.58 -39.61
N ALA A 65 23.45 4.25 -38.57
CA ALA A 65 23.03 3.32 -37.53
C ALA A 65 22.02 3.99 -36.60
N MET A 66 21.09 3.21 -36.05
CA MET A 66 20.28 3.68 -34.93
C MET A 66 21.20 4.08 -33.77
N PRO A 67 20.95 5.21 -33.10
CA PRO A 67 21.56 5.53 -31.82
C PRO A 67 21.41 4.36 -30.85
N HIS A 68 22.46 3.99 -30.13
CA HIS A 68 22.48 2.77 -29.31
C HIS A 68 21.30 2.64 -28.32
N THR A 69 20.83 3.76 -27.76
CA THR A 69 19.64 3.80 -26.89
C THR A 69 18.36 3.44 -27.64
N GLN A 70 18.22 3.88 -28.90
CA GLN A 70 17.08 3.54 -29.75
C GLN A 70 17.17 2.09 -30.22
N LEU A 71 18.36 1.63 -30.59
CA LEU A 71 18.61 0.24 -30.95
C LEU A 71 18.24 -0.70 -29.79
N LEU A 72 18.59 -0.33 -28.56
CA LEU A 72 18.26 -1.11 -27.37
C LEU A 72 16.75 -1.18 -27.13
N ASN A 73 16.04 -0.06 -27.24
CA ASN A 73 14.58 -0.07 -27.14
C ASN A 73 13.94 -0.91 -28.25
N PHE A 74 14.52 -0.90 -29.45
CA PHE A 74 14.08 -1.76 -30.55
C PHE A 74 14.30 -3.25 -30.22
N ILE A 75 15.46 -3.63 -29.68
CA ILE A 75 15.74 -5.00 -29.21
C ILE A 75 14.72 -5.44 -28.15
N ILE A 76 14.42 -4.58 -27.17
CA ILE A 76 13.42 -4.84 -26.12
C ILE A 76 12.05 -5.07 -26.74
N HIS A 77 11.60 -4.19 -27.64
CA HIS A 77 10.32 -4.34 -28.33
C HIS A 77 10.23 -5.64 -29.13
N GLN A 78 11.29 -6.01 -29.84
CA GLN A 78 11.34 -7.26 -30.60
C GLN A 78 11.26 -8.50 -29.69
N LEU A 79 11.82 -8.44 -28.47
CA LEU A 79 11.64 -9.48 -27.47
C LEU A 79 10.17 -9.59 -27.01
N GLU A 80 9.46 -8.47 -26.83
CA GLU A 80 8.03 -8.46 -26.49
C GLU A 80 7.15 -9.06 -27.60
N GLU A 81 7.41 -8.68 -28.86
CA GLU A 81 6.65 -9.15 -30.03
C GLU A 81 6.78 -10.66 -30.24
N GLU A 82 7.95 -11.23 -29.96
CA GLU A 82 8.19 -12.68 -30.00
C GLU A 82 7.63 -13.43 -28.78
N GLY A 83 6.84 -12.74 -27.94
CA GLY A 83 6.10 -13.30 -26.82
C GLY A 83 6.93 -13.50 -25.56
N PHE A 84 8.12 -12.91 -25.48
CA PHE A 84 8.91 -12.87 -24.25
C PHE A 84 8.27 -11.85 -23.31
N LYS A 85 7.87 -12.30 -22.12
CA LYS A 85 7.29 -11.44 -21.09
C LYS A 85 8.21 -11.40 -19.88
N TRP A 86 8.31 -10.24 -19.26
CA TRP A 86 9.01 -10.03 -18.01
C TRP A 86 8.12 -9.25 -17.05
N ASN A 87 8.21 -9.57 -15.77
CA ASN A 87 7.42 -8.99 -14.69
C ASN A 87 8.01 -7.67 -14.18
N GLY A 88 9.21 -7.31 -14.62
CA GLY A 88 9.83 -6.05 -14.25
C GLY A 88 11.20 -5.83 -14.87
N GLN A 89 11.73 -4.62 -14.65
CA GLN A 89 12.98 -4.14 -15.25
C GLN A 89 14.21 -4.98 -14.88
N LYS A 90 14.21 -5.60 -13.69
CA LYS A 90 15.29 -6.50 -13.26
C LYS A 90 15.34 -7.78 -14.10
N GLU A 91 14.18 -8.35 -14.42
CA GLU A 91 14.08 -9.59 -15.18
C GLU A 91 14.53 -9.39 -16.64
N LEU A 92 14.11 -8.28 -17.26
CA LEU A 92 14.63 -7.87 -18.57
C LEU A 92 16.17 -7.73 -18.57
N PHE A 93 16.74 -7.22 -17.48
CA PHE A 93 18.19 -7.07 -17.36
C PHE A 93 18.90 -8.42 -17.22
N HIS A 94 18.38 -9.33 -16.39
CA HIS A 94 18.95 -10.68 -16.28
C HIS A 94 18.94 -11.44 -17.61
N ILE A 95 17.93 -11.18 -18.46
CA ILE A 95 17.83 -11.76 -19.80
C ILE A 95 18.93 -11.19 -20.72
N LEU A 96 19.16 -9.88 -20.66
CA LEU A 96 20.07 -9.19 -21.57
C LEU A 96 21.54 -9.19 -21.10
N ILE A 97 21.80 -9.31 -19.80
CA ILE A 97 23.12 -9.16 -19.15
C ILE A 97 23.22 -10.21 -18.02
N PRO A 98 23.60 -11.44 -18.34
CA PRO A 98 23.55 -12.56 -17.39
C PRO A 98 24.72 -12.60 -16.39
N ASN A 99 25.78 -11.80 -16.57
CA ASN A 99 26.94 -11.78 -15.67
C ASN A 99 26.68 -10.95 -14.40
N GLU A 100 26.92 -11.54 -13.23
CA GLU A 100 26.40 -11.13 -11.92
C GLU A 100 27.06 -9.92 -11.24
N ASP A 101 27.93 -9.15 -11.90
CA ASP A 101 28.57 -7.99 -11.26
C ASP A 101 27.79 -6.68 -11.50
N TRP A 102 26.65 -6.56 -10.81
CA TRP A 102 25.66 -5.49 -10.96
C TRP A 102 26.11 -4.09 -10.55
N SER A 103 27.21 -4.01 -9.80
CA SER A 103 27.66 -2.79 -9.14
C SER A 103 28.07 -1.70 -10.16
N ASP A 104 28.69 -2.11 -11.27
CA ASP A 104 29.17 -1.22 -12.32
C ASP A 104 28.10 -0.77 -13.33
N TYR A 105 27.01 -1.52 -13.42
CA TYR A 105 25.94 -1.29 -14.39
C TYR A 105 24.84 -0.37 -13.88
N LYS A 106 24.56 -0.39 -12.56
CA LYS A 106 23.45 0.36 -11.95
C LYS A 106 23.56 1.87 -12.13
N LYS A 107 24.76 2.46 -11.89
CA LYS A 107 25.00 3.90 -12.11
C LYS A 107 24.85 4.32 -13.58
N SER A 108 25.34 3.48 -14.49
CA SER A 108 25.34 3.70 -15.94
C SER A 108 23.92 3.65 -16.53
N TRP A 109 23.06 2.81 -15.96
CA TRP A 109 21.66 2.67 -16.36
C TRP A 109 20.76 3.81 -15.86
N TYR A 110 20.99 4.31 -14.63
CA TYR A 110 20.30 5.50 -14.14
C TYR A 110 20.67 6.76 -14.95
N GLN A 111 21.93 6.89 -15.37
CA GLN A 111 22.34 7.92 -16.33
C GLN A 111 21.65 7.73 -17.70
N TRP A 112 21.58 6.50 -18.21
CA TRP A 112 20.91 6.17 -19.47
C TRP A 112 19.42 6.57 -19.50
N LYS A 113 18.68 6.32 -18.41
CA LYS A 113 17.25 6.65 -18.29
C LYS A 113 16.99 8.16 -18.22
N ASN A 114 17.92 8.92 -17.65
CA ASN A 114 17.70 10.33 -17.31
C ASN A 114 18.34 11.32 -18.31
N GLU A 115 19.37 10.92 -19.07
CA GLU A 115 20.13 11.90 -19.87
C GLU A 115 19.73 11.98 -21.34
N HIS A 116 18.96 11.03 -21.92
CA HIS A 116 18.61 11.02 -23.37
C HIS A 116 19.80 11.29 -24.32
N THR A 117 21.04 11.14 -23.85
CA THR A 117 22.26 11.43 -24.61
C THR A 117 22.66 10.19 -25.40
N GLN A 118 23.00 10.41 -26.67
CA GLN A 118 23.01 9.44 -27.76
C GLN A 118 24.02 8.27 -27.70
N GLN A 119 24.67 7.95 -26.59
CA GLN A 119 25.61 6.83 -26.55
C GLN A 119 25.54 6.08 -25.22
N ILE A 120 25.36 4.76 -25.29
CA ILE A 120 25.82 3.86 -24.23
C ILE A 120 27.34 3.98 -24.21
N LYS A 121 27.87 4.89 -23.37
CA LYS A 121 29.32 5.16 -23.28
C LYS A 121 30.10 3.98 -22.68
N LYS A 122 29.44 3.00 -22.07
CA LYS A 122 30.09 1.83 -21.48
C LYS A 122 30.01 0.62 -22.41
N ASP A 123 31.17 0.24 -22.95
CA ASP A 123 31.35 -0.93 -23.82
C ASP A 123 30.87 -2.24 -23.17
N THR A 124 30.95 -2.34 -21.85
CA THR A 124 30.58 -3.53 -21.07
C THR A 124 29.11 -3.92 -21.20
N ILE A 125 28.19 -2.94 -21.28
CA ILE A 125 26.76 -3.21 -21.49
C ILE A 125 26.51 -3.74 -22.90
N ARG A 126 27.19 -3.17 -23.89
CA ARG A 126 27.05 -3.58 -25.29
C ARG A 126 27.60 -4.98 -25.50
N GLN A 127 28.75 -5.28 -24.91
CA GLN A 127 29.35 -6.62 -24.93
C GLN A 127 28.44 -7.65 -24.27
N ALA A 128 27.87 -7.36 -23.10
CA ALA A 128 26.96 -8.30 -22.45
C ALA A 128 25.69 -8.60 -23.28
N ILE A 129 25.13 -7.58 -23.96
CA ILE A 129 23.99 -7.77 -24.87
C ILE A 129 24.42 -8.52 -26.14
N GLN A 130 25.62 -8.25 -26.67
CA GLN A 130 26.19 -9.00 -27.80
C GLN A 130 26.32 -10.49 -27.44
N GLU A 131 26.88 -10.78 -26.28
CA GLU A 131 27.08 -12.14 -25.80
C GLU A 131 25.77 -12.86 -25.50
N SER A 132 24.79 -12.18 -24.89
CA SER A 132 23.51 -12.80 -24.52
C SER A 132 22.63 -13.10 -25.72
N LEU A 133 22.59 -12.21 -26.72
CA LEU A 133 21.77 -12.35 -27.91
C LEU A 133 22.54 -12.89 -29.13
N ASP A 134 23.81 -13.23 -28.96
CA ASP A 134 24.72 -13.67 -30.02
C ASP A 134 24.76 -12.68 -31.20
N PHE A 135 24.86 -11.38 -30.89
CA PHE A 135 25.03 -10.35 -31.91
C PHE A 135 26.49 -10.16 -32.27
N ASP A 136 26.77 -10.06 -33.56
CA ASP A 136 28.07 -9.64 -34.04
C ASP A 136 28.35 -8.18 -33.64
N SER A 137 29.59 -7.88 -33.28
CA SER A 137 29.98 -6.55 -32.81
C SER A 137 29.75 -5.43 -33.83
N TYR A 138 29.78 -5.74 -35.13
CA TYR A 138 29.52 -4.77 -36.20
C TYR A 138 28.08 -4.25 -36.19
N LEU A 139 27.12 -5.00 -35.63
CA LEU A 139 25.70 -4.68 -35.68
C LEU A 139 25.36 -3.34 -35.01
N TRP A 140 26.16 -2.91 -34.02
CA TRP A 140 25.96 -1.62 -33.34
C TRP A 140 26.16 -0.42 -34.26
N ASN A 141 26.97 -0.58 -35.30
CA ASN A 141 27.31 0.48 -36.25
C ASN A 141 26.78 0.19 -37.67
N ALA A 142 26.08 -0.94 -37.86
CA ALA A 142 25.41 -1.25 -39.12
C ALA A 142 24.29 -0.25 -39.41
N SER A 143 23.94 -0.06 -40.68
CA SER A 143 22.83 0.83 -41.05
C SER A 143 21.53 0.40 -40.36
N GLU A 144 20.65 1.35 -40.09
CA GLU A 144 19.37 1.09 -39.44
C GLU A 144 18.54 0.03 -40.20
N VAL A 145 18.58 0.02 -41.53
CA VAL A 145 17.96 -1.05 -42.34
C VAL A 145 18.56 -2.43 -42.04
N GLU A 146 19.88 -2.55 -41.96
CA GLU A 146 20.57 -3.80 -41.63
C GLU A 146 20.21 -4.25 -40.21
N GLN A 147 20.20 -3.32 -39.25
CA GLN A 147 19.82 -3.55 -37.86
C GLN A 147 18.39 -4.07 -37.73
N ARG A 148 17.43 -3.41 -38.40
CA ARG A 148 16.01 -3.82 -38.44
C ARG A 148 15.81 -5.18 -39.08
N LYS A 149 16.69 -5.60 -39.99
CA LYS A 149 16.63 -6.89 -40.68
C LYS A 149 17.26 -8.04 -39.88
N VAL A 150 18.36 -7.78 -39.18
CA VAL A 150 19.17 -8.83 -38.50
C VAL A 150 18.67 -9.08 -37.08
N ILE A 151 18.29 -8.03 -36.34
CA ILE A 151 17.91 -8.12 -34.93
C ILE A 151 16.71 -9.06 -34.69
N PRO A 152 15.59 -8.95 -35.44
CA PRO A 152 14.46 -9.85 -35.23
C PRO A 152 14.87 -11.32 -35.40
N LYS A 153 15.64 -11.63 -36.45
CA LYS A 153 16.09 -13.01 -36.72
C LYS A 153 16.94 -13.58 -35.59
N LYS A 154 17.86 -12.78 -35.05
CA LYS A 154 18.71 -13.19 -33.94
C LYS A 154 17.91 -13.34 -32.64
N ILE A 155 16.92 -12.50 -32.39
CA ILE A 155 15.99 -12.62 -31.25
C ILE A 155 15.11 -13.88 -31.38
N THR A 156 14.51 -14.14 -32.54
CA THR A 156 13.73 -15.35 -32.78
C THR A 156 14.61 -16.60 -32.57
N ALA A 157 15.84 -16.59 -33.07
CA ALA A 157 16.81 -17.69 -32.87
C ALA A 157 17.19 -17.88 -31.40
N PHE A 158 17.43 -16.78 -30.66
CA PHE A 158 17.68 -16.79 -29.22
C PHE A 158 16.51 -17.42 -28.45
N ILE A 159 15.27 -17.04 -28.78
CA ILE A 159 14.06 -17.57 -28.14
C ILE A 159 13.84 -19.04 -28.47
N LEU A 160 14.04 -19.45 -29.73
CA LEU A 160 13.93 -20.85 -30.16
C LEU A 160 14.98 -21.74 -29.47
N ASN A 161 16.22 -21.28 -29.36
CA ASN A 161 17.29 -21.99 -28.66
C ASN A 161 16.98 -22.14 -27.16
N ASN A 162 16.39 -21.13 -26.52
CA ASN A 162 15.97 -21.21 -25.12
C ASN A 162 14.73 -22.11 -24.92
N LYS A 163 13.79 -22.14 -25.87
CA LYS A 163 12.64 -23.06 -25.83
C LYS A 163 13.05 -24.53 -26.03
N ASN A 164 14.03 -24.79 -26.90
CA ASN A 164 14.54 -26.15 -27.15
C ASN A 164 15.40 -26.68 -25.98
N LYS A 165 16.20 -25.82 -25.34
CA LYS A 165 16.94 -26.16 -24.10
C LYS A 165 16.03 -26.54 -22.91
N ASN A 166 14.74 -26.20 -22.95
CA ASN A 166 13.76 -26.58 -21.94
C ASN A 166 12.93 -27.83 -22.32
N LYS A 167 12.98 -28.30 -23.58
CA LYS A 167 12.33 -29.55 -24.01
C LYS A 167 13.24 -30.78 -23.91
N ASP A 168 14.55 -30.62 -24.06
CA ASP A 168 15.52 -31.73 -23.98
C ASP A 168 16.07 -32.01 -22.56
N LYS A 169 15.56 -31.34 -21.53
CA LYS A 169 15.96 -31.57 -20.12
C LYS A 169 15.24 -32.77 -19.49
N ASN A 170 15.37 -33.93 -20.12
CA ASN A 170 15.20 -35.22 -19.46
C ASN A 170 16.43 -36.13 -19.56
N LYS A 171 17.59 -35.63 -20.00
CA LYS A 171 18.87 -36.33 -19.80
C LYS A 171 20.06 -35.39 -19.92
N SER A 172 20.95 -35.51 -18.93
CA SER A 172 22.28 -34.90 -18.82
C SER A 172 22.35 -33.43 -18.41
N GLU A 173 23.09 -33.25 -17.32
CA GLU A 173 23.41 -32.01 -16.62
C GLU A 173 24.23 -31.06 -17.50
N ILE A 174 23.62 -29.96 -17.91
CA ILE A 174 24.34 -28.68 -18.01
C ILE A 174 23.56 -27.72 -17.11
N LYS A 175 24.17 -27.36 -15.99
CA LYS A 175 23.69 -26.33 -15.06
C LYS A 175 23.73 -24.97 -15.76
N THR A 176 22.69 -24.62 -16.52
CA THR A 176 22.16 -23.26 -16.35
C THR A 176 21.83 -23.16 -14.87
N PRO A 177 22.39 -22.20 -14.11
CA PRO A 177 21.92 -21.98 -12.76
C PRO A 177 20.41 -21.82 -12.90
N SER A 178 19.66 -22.74 -12.31
CA SER A 178 18.26 -22.45 -12.04
C SER A 178 18.35 -21.20 -11.19
N ILE A 179 18.12 -20.04 -11.80
CA ILE A 179 17.91 -18.83 -11.04
C ILE A 179 16.69 -19.18 -10.22
N ASP A 180 16.94 -19.53 -8.98
CA ASP A 180 15.90 -19.77 -8.03
C ASP A 180 15.24 -18.40 -7.85
N LEU A 181 14.18 -18.13 -8.61
CA LEU A 181 13.46 -16.86 -8.55
C LEU A 181 12.87 -16.65 -7.15
N SER A 182 12.75 -17.70 -6.33
CA SER A 182 12.41 -17.58 -4.91
C SER A 182 13.56 -17.02 -4.06
N SER A 183 14.81 -17.16 -4.53
CA SER A 183 16.02 -16.56 -3.94
C SER A 183 16.27 -15.10 -4.36
N ILE A 184 15.71 -14.66 -5.50
CA ILE A 184 15.71 -13.24 -5.91
C ILE A 184 14.55 -12.53 -5.23
N GLN A 185 14.64 -12.39 -3.91
CA GLN A 185 13.78 -11.46 -3.21
C GLN A 185 14.26 -10.02 -3.50
N PRO A 186 13.36 -9.06 -3.77
CA PRO A 186 13.76 -7.66 -3.80
C PRO A 186 14.45 -7.34 -2.47
N ARG A 187 15.74 -6.99 -2.52
CA ARG A 187 16.45 -6.50 -1.33
C ARG A 187 15.64 -5.34 -0.77
N GLU A 188 15.10 -5.54 0.43
CA GLU A 188 14.47 -4.48 1.20
C GLU A 188 15.41 -3.29 1.22
N ALA A 189 14.88 -2.09 0.97
CA ALA A 189 15.69 -0.89 1.05
C ALA A 189 16.28 -0.82 2.46
N LYS A 190 17.61 -0.76 2.56
CA LYS A 190 18.25 -0.59 3.86
C LYS A 190 17.78 0.74 4.43
N LEU A 191 17.43 0.73 5.70
CA LEU A 191 17.13 1.95 6.44
C LEU A 191 18.35 2.86 6.43
N SER A 192 18.14 4.16 6.27
CA SER A 192 19.17 5.15 6.56
C SER A 192 19.50 5.13 8.07
N THR A 193 20.61 5.75 8.45
CA THR A 193 20.96 5.93 9.87
C THR A 193 19.87 6.71 10.59
N GLU A 194 19.38 7.79 9.97
CA GLU A 194 18.31 8.62 10.51
C GLU A 194 17.00 7.83 10.69
N GLU A 195 16.57 7.05 9.69
CA GLU A 195 15.37 6.20 9.80
C GLU A 195 15.53 5.13 10.88
N SER A 196 16.72 4.55 11.02
CA SER A 196 17.00 3.53 12.02
C SER A 196 17.01 4.11 13.43
N ASP A 197 17.58 5.30 13.60
CA ASP A 197 17.66 5.96 14.90
C ASP A 197 16.29 6.49 15.31
N PHE A 198 15.52 7.06 14.37
CA PHE A 198 14.13 7.45 14.61
C PHE A 198 13.24 6.27 15.04
N LEU A 199 13.36 5.10 14.40
CA LEU A 199 12.60 3.91 14.83
C LEU A 199 12.96 3.49 16.27
N LYS A 200 14.24 3.55 16.66
CA LYS A 200 14.66 3.24 18.04
C LYS A 200 14.13 4.27 19.03
N GLU A 201 14.14 5.56 18.67
CA GLU A 201 13.56 6.61 19.49
C GLU A 201 12.08 6.33 19.74
N LEU A 202 11.30 6.04 18.70
CA LEU A 202 9.88 5.71 18.85
C LEU A 202 9.62 4.49 19.75
N GLU A 203 10.51 3.49 19.76
CA GLU A 203 10.35 2.31 20.61
C GLU A 203 10.49 2.63 22.10
N ILE A 204 11.36 3.58 22.47
CA ILE A 204 11.73 3.88 23.87
C ILE A 204 10.91 5.06 24.42
N GLU A 205 10.48 5.98 23.56
CA GLU A 205 9.80 7.21 23.95
C GLU A 205 8.35 6.99 24.47
N THR A 206 7.95 7.80 25.44
CA THR A 206 6.56 7.85 25.97
C THR A 206 5.58 8.39 24.92
N THR A 207 4.28 8.23 25.13
CA THR A 207 3.29 8.71 24.14
C THR A 207 3.39 10.23 23.91
N PHE A 208 3.70 10.99 24.97
CA PHE A 208 3.72 12.46 24.93
C PHE A 208 4.85 13.04 24.09
N THR A 209 6.03 12.41 24.12
CA THR A 209 7.21 12.87 23.39
C THR A 209 7.19 12.48 21.91
N ILE A 210 6.36 11.52 21.53
CA ILE A 210 6.28 11.04 20.14
C ILE A 210 5.64 12.06 19.21
N GLU A 211 4.71 12.89 19.67
CA GLU A 211 4.12 13.94 18.82
C GLU A 211 5.19 14.94 18.37
N GLU A 212 6.05 15.38 19.30
CA GLU A 212 7.18 16.26 19.00
C GLU A 212 8.13 15.59 18.02
N LYS A 213 8.46 14.31 18.23
CA LYS A 213 9.33 13.53 17.34
C LYS A 213 8.76 13.37 15.94
N LEU A 214 7.47 13.10 15.81
CA LEU A 214 6.79 13.00 14.51
C LEU A 214 6.83 14.34 13.76
N LEU A 215 6.76 15.46 14.47
CA LEU A 215 6.88 16.80 13.90
C LEU A 215 8.33 17.12 13.48
N GLU A 216 9.30 16.85 14.35
CA GLU A 216 10.73 17.06 14.09
C GLU A 216 11.19 16.29 12.84
N HIS A 217 10.72 15.05 12.69
CA HIS A 217 11.11 14.15 11.61
C HIS A 217 10.06 14.02 10.50
N LYS A 218 9.19 15.02 10.33
CA LYS A 218 8.12 14.99 9.31
C LYS A 218 8.64 14.72 7.89
N SER A 219 9.87 15.14 7.58
CA SER A 219 10.53 14.91 6.28
C SER A 219 10.67 13.42 5.93
N LEU A 220 10.84 12.53 6.91
CA LEU A 220 10.94 11.07 6.72
C LEU A 220 9.63 10.47 6.16
N PHE A 221 8.51 11.16 6.33
CA PHE A 221 7.20 10.76 5.85
C PHE A 221 6.80 11.47 4.56
N SER A 222 7.70 12.22 3.93
CA SER A 222 7.42 12.82 2.63
C SER A 222 7.46 11.78 1.50
N SER A 223 6.64 11.99 0.47
CA SER A 223 6.62 11.13 -0.73
C SER A 223 7.95 11.11 -1.49
N GLU A 224 8.79 12.13 -1.31
CA GLU A 224 10.14 12.22 -1.88
C GLU A 224 11.15 11.29 -1.19
N HIS A 225 10.96 10.98 0.09
CA HIS A 225 11.85 10.15 0.92
C HIS A 225 11.30 8.73 1.14
N GLY A 226 10.22 8.35 0.45
CA GLY A 226 9.39 7.19 0.77
C GLY A 226 10.11 5.82 0.74
N ASN A 227 10.73 5.45 1.86
CA ASN A 227 11.28 4.11 2.09
C ASN A 227 10.18 3.17 2.60
N GLN A 228 9.77 2.23 1.75
CA GLN A 228 8.71 1.28 2.09
C GLN A 228 9.05 0.39 3.30
N THR A 229 10.33 0.04 3.47
CA THR A 229 10.79 -0.75 4.62
C THR A 229 10.66 0.05 5.91
N PHE A 230 10.94 1.35 5.88
CA PHE A 230 10.71 2.25 7.01
C PHE A 230 9.22 2.33 7.35
N PHE A 231 8.35 2.60 6.37
CA PHE A 231 6.91 2.67 6.61
C PHE A 231 6.32 1.36 7.16
N LEU A 232 6.71 0.21 6.62
CA LEU A 232 6.25 -1.08 7.12
C LEU A 232 6.65 -1.33 8.59
N LYS A 233 7.81 -0.80 9.02
CA LYS A 233 8.28 -0.92 10.41
C LYS A 233 7.63 0.09 11.35
N VAL A 234 7.31 1.29 10.86
CA VAL A 234 6.73 2.35 11.69
C VAL A 234 5.24 2.11 11.99
N ILE A 235 4.51 1.46 11.07
CA ILE A 235 3.06 1.16 11.23
C ILE A 235 2.74 0.46 12.56
N PRO A 236 3.33 -0.70 12.90
CA PRO A 236 2.97 -1.38 14.14
C PRO A 236 3.33 -0.57 15.39
N ILE A 237 4.41 0.22 15.37
CA ILE A 237 4.83 1.05 16.50
C ILE A 237 3.80 2.16 16.75
N LEU A 238 3.51 2.96 15.71
CA LEU A 238 2.56 4.05 15.81
C LEU A 238 1.13 3.57 16.05
N TYR A 239 0.77 2.41 15.48
CA TYR A 239 -0.52 1.78 15.74
C TYR A 239 -0.65 1.40 17.21
N ASN A 240 0.36 0.74 17.79
CA ASN A 240 0.38 0.33 19.20
C ASN A 240 0.36 1.51 20.18
N LYS A 241 0.89 2.66 19.76
CA LYS A 241 0.84 3.90 20.52
C LYS A 241 -0.40 4.76 20.20
N GLY A 242 -1.27 4.26 19.30
CA GLY A 242 -2.55 4.86 18.95
C GLY A 242 -2.44 6.21 18.26
N PHE A 243 -1.43 6.37 17.39
CA PHE A 243 -1.27 7.52 16.48
C PHE A 243 -2.07 7.30 15.19
N TYR A 244 -3.37 7.03 15.34
CA TYR A 244 -4.23 6.63 14.23
C TYR A 244 -4.35 7.70 13.14
N LEU A 245 -4.50 8.98 13.53
CA LEU A 245 -4.63 10.07 12.57
C LEU A 245 -3.37 10.22 11.72
N PHE A 246 -2.20 10.20 12.37
CA PHE A 246 -0.91 10.26 11.68
C PHE A 246 -0.72 9.09 10.71
N LEU A 247 -1.06 7.87 11.14
CA LEU A 247 -1.02 6.71 10.25
C LEU A 247 -1.91 6.88 9.01
N LYS A 248 -3.15 7.37 9.22
CA LYS A 248 -4.13 7.63 8.15
C LYS A 248 -3.62 8.68 7.16
N GLU A 249 -3.04 9.76 7.65
CA GLU A 249 -2.71 10.94 6.84
C GLU A 249 -1.32 10.87 6.19
N GLU A 250 -0.33 10.31 6.90
CA GLU A 250 1.08 10.43 6.51
C GLU A 250 1.70 9.08 6.11
N VAL A 251 1.16 7.93 6.56
CA VAL A 251 1.79 6.61 6.33
C VAL A 251 1.05 5.78 5.28
N PHE A 252 -0.23 5.46 5.51
CA PHE A 252 -1.00 4.61 4.59
C PHE A 252 -1.10 5.15 3.15
N PRO A 253 -1.21 6.46 2.89
CA PRO A 253 -1.26 7.00 1.54
C PRO A 253 0.02 6.80 0.71
N ILE A 254 1.17 6.63 1.36
CA ILE A 254 2.49 6.55 0.74
C ILE A 254 2.95 5.09 0.59
N LEU A 255 2.25 4.14 1.22
CA LEU A 255 2.48 2.73 1.00
C LEU A 255 2.16 2.35 -0.44
N SER A 256 3.10 1.62 -1.04
CA SER A 256 2.91 1.03 -2.34
C SER A 256 1.76 0.01 -2.32
N ARG A 257 1.02 -0.04 -3.44
CA ARG A 257 -0.21 -0.84 -3.57
C ARG A 257 -0.03 -2.30 -3.13
N HIS A 258 1.04 -2.97 -3.53
CA HIS A 258 1.29 -4.37 -3.18
C HIS A 258 1.56 -4.62 -1.68
N HIS A 259 2.05 -3.62 -0.94
CA HIS A 259 2.14 -3.69 0.53
C HIS A 259 0.80 -3.41 1.19
N ARG A 260 0.08 -2.40 0.71
CA ARG A 260 -1.28 -2.09 1.16
C ARG A 260 -2.27 -3.23 0.86
N ASP A 261 -1.99 -4.06 -0.14
CA ASP A 261 -2.78 -5.25 -0.46
C ASP A 261 -2.57 -6.44 0.48
N LYS A 262 -1.57 -6.38 1.37
CA LYS A 262 -1.38 -7.42 2.40
C LYS A 262 -2.53 -7.37 3.40
N ALA A 263 -3.12 -8.53 3.68
CA ALA A 263 -4.30 -8.65 4.55
C ALA A 263 -4.10 -8.02 5.94
N ASP A 264 -2.95 -8.25 6.59
CA ASP A 264 -2.69 -7.71 7.92
C ASP A 264 -2.52 -6.17 7.92
N ILE A 265 -1.97 -5.59 6.84
CA ILE A 265 -1.88 -4.14 6.68
C ILE A 265 -3.28 -3.55 6.47
N LYS A 266 -4.12 -4.18 5.63
CA LYS A 266 -5.52 -3.75 5.44
C LYS A 266 -6.32 -3.80 6.74
N MET A 267 -6.08 -4.80 7.57
CA MET A 267 -6.74 -4.91 8.87
C MET A 267 -6.32 -3.78 9.80
N GLN A 268 -5.02 -3.49 9.91
CA GLN A 268 -4.52 -2.35 10.71
C GLN A 268 -5.04 -1.01 10.18
N GLU A 269 -5.11 -0.85 8.87
CA GLU A 269 -5.70 0.33 8.22
C GLU A 269 -7.18 0.44 8.56
N ALA A 270 -7.95 -0.65 8.47
CA ALA A 270 -9.37 -0.66 8.83
C ALA A 270 -9.59 -0.29 10.32
N TYR A 271 -8.79 -0.84 11.24
CA TYR A 271 -8.81 -0.45 12.65
C TYR A 271 -8.47 1.03 12.84
N THR A 272 -7.47 1.53 12.12
CA THR A 272 -7.08 2.95 12.15
C THR A 272 -8.25 3.83 11.73
N LEU A 273 -8.90 3.51 10.60
CA LEU A 273 -10.04 4.26 10.08
C LEU A 273 -11.24 4.22 11.03
N ILE A 274 -11.58 3.06 11.60
CA ILE A 274 -12.67 2.93 12.60
C ILE A 274 -12.44 3.83 13.81
N ASN A 275 -11.19 4.02 14.22
CA ASN A 275 -10.83 4.85 15.36
C ASN A 275 -10.63 6.35 15.02
N CYS A 276 -10.67 6.72 13.74
CA CYS A 276 -10.67 8.11 13.30
C CYS A 276 -12.11 8.64 13.20
N SER A 277 -12.36 9.88 13.63
CA SER A 277 -13.67 10.55 13.50
C SER A 277 -13.95 11.02 12.07
N CYS A 278 -12.90 11.27 11.28
CA CYS A 278 -12.99 11.79 9.91
C CYS A 278 -13.07 10.70 8.82
N ALA A 279 -13.14 9.41 9.17
CA ALA A 279 -13.26 8.33 8.19
C ALA A 279 -14.73 8.09 7.83
N SER A 280 -15.00 7.84 6.54
CA SER A 280 -16.34 7.47 6.07
C SER A 280 -16.62 5.99 6.25
N TYR A 281 -17.89 5.62 6.42
CA TYR A 281 -18.29 4.21 6.49
C TYR A 281 -17.98 3.48 5.17
N GLU A 282 -18.22 4.10 4.02
CA GLU A 282 -17.99 3.51 2.71
C GLU A 282 -16.52 3.12 2.52
N GLU A 283 -15.59 3.99 2.91
CA GLU A 283 -14.15 3.74 2.87
C GLU A 283 -13.78 2.48 3.69
N ILE A 284 -14.29 2.39 4.92
CA ILE A 284 -14.06 1.25 5.81
C ILE A 284 -14.68 -0.02 5.22
N PHE A 285 -15.92 0.07 4.74
CA PHE A 285 -16.65 -1.06 4.17
C PHE A 285 -15.94 -1.65 2.95
N TYR A 286 -15.55 -0.83 1.97
CA TYR A 286 -14.85 -1.30 0.78
C TYR A 286 -13.47 -1.88 1.10
N LEU A 287 -12.76 -1.28 2.06
CA LEU A 287 -11.49 -1.83 2.52
C LEU A 287 -11.68 -3.23 3.11
N LEU A 288 -12.63 -3.39 4.05
CA LEU A 288 -12.95 -4.66 4.71
C LEU A 288 -13.41 -5.75 3.71
N GLN A 289 -14.25 -5.40 2.72
CA GLN A 289 -14.68 -6.33 1.67
C GLN A 289 -13.54 -6.82 0.78
N SER A 290 -12.45 -6.05 0.68
CA SER A 290 -11.28 -6.44 -0.11
C SER A 290 -10.35 -7.44 0.60
N ILE A 291 -10.60 -7.72 1.89
CA ILE A 291 -9.75 -8.60 2.70
C ILE A 291 -10.19 -10.06 2.51
N PRO A 292 -9.30 -10.97 2.09
CA PRO A 292 -9.63 -12.38 1.96
C PRO A 292 -10.12 -12.99 3.28
N GLN A 293 -11.32 -13.58 3.26
CA GLN A 293 -11.93 -14.27 4.40
C GLN A 293 -11.40 -15.70 4.56
N THR A 294 -10.08 -15.84 4.71
CA THR A 294 -9.39 -17.15 4.66
C THR A 294 -9.67 -18.06 5.85
N THR A 295 -10.16 -17.51 6.96
CA THR A 295 -10.51 -18.26 8.18
C THR A 295 -11.86 -17.81 8.73
N THR A 296 -12.54 -18.68 9.47
CA THR A 296 -13.78 -18.33 10.19
C THR A 296 -13.55 -17.16 11.14
N GLN A 297 -12.41 -17.13 11.83
CA GLN A 297 -12.05 -16.04 12.73
C GLN A 297 -11.90 -14.71 11.98
N ARG A 298 -11.19 -14.69 10.84
CA ARG A 298 -11.02 -13.47 10.03
C ARG A 298 -12.36 -12.97 9.48
N LYS A 299 -13.22 -13.88 9.02
CA LYS A 299 -14.56 -13.53 8.58
C LYS A 299 -15.35 -12.83 9.69
N LEU A 300 -15.32 -13.39 10.90
CA LEU A 300 -16.02 -12.82 12.04
C LEU A 300 -15.48 -11.45 12.44
N GLU A 301 -14.16 -11.26 12.43
CA GLU A 301 -13.54 -9.95 12.67
C GLU A 301 -14.04 -8.91 11.67
N ILE A 302 -14.01 -9.25 10.37
CA ILE A 302 -14.49 -8.38 9.28
C ILE A 302 -15.98 -8.06 9.45
N ASP A 303 -16.81 -9.06 9.71
CA ASP A 303 -18.26 -8.88 9.88
C ASP A 303 -18.55 -8.01 11.12
N THR A 304 -17.84 -8.24 12.23
CA THR A 304 -17.97 -7.45 13.47
C THR A 304 -17.60 -5.99 13.24
N MET A 305 -16.44 -5.75 12.62
CA MET A 305 -15.94 -4.41 12.30
C MET A 305 -16.89 -3.68 11.35
N THR A 306 -17.45 -4.40 10.37
CA THR A 306 -18.42 -3.85 9.41
C THR A 306 -19.68 -3.37 10.11
N ILE A 307 -20.28 -4.21 10.97
CA ILE A 307 -21.51 -3.85 11.70
C ILE A 307 -21.23 -2.72 12.69
N PHE A 308 -20.07 -2.73 13.36
CA PHE A 308 -19.69 -1.67 14.28
C PHE A 308 -19.49 -0.33 13.55
N ALA A 309 -18.78 -0.33 12.43
CA ALA A 309 -18.58 0.85 11.61
C ALA A 309 -19.90 1.42 11.08
N PHE A 310 -20.80 0.55 10.59
CA PHE A 310 -22.15 0.93 10.17
C PHE A 310 -22.92 1.57 11.32
N THR A 311 -22.97 0.90 12.48
CA THR A 311 -23.72 1.38 13.66
C THR A 311 -23.20 2.74 14.11
N LYS A 312 -21.88 2.88 14.19
CA LYS A 312 -21.20 4.14 14.53
C LYS A 312 -21.59 5.27 13.57
N ASP A 313 -21.45 5.03 12.27
CA ASP A 313 -21.80 6.02 11.24
C ASP A 313 -23.26 6.47 11.34
N GLN A 314 -24.19 5.52 11.41
CA GLN A 314 -25.61 5.83 11.53
C GLN A 314 -25.90 6.67 12.78
N ILE A 315 -25.27 6.35 13.92
CA ILE A 315 -25.42 7.08 15.17
C ILE A 315 -24.95 8.53 15.07
N TYR A 316 -23.72 8.73 14.58
CA TYR A 316 -23.10 10.04 14.57
C TYR A 316 -23.67 10.95 13.48
N ASN A 317 -24.01 10.39 12.31
CA ASN A 317 -24.33 11.18 11.13
C ASN A 317 -25.82 11.22 10.77
N HIS A 318 -26.62 10.23 11.21
CA HIS A 318 -27.97 10.04 10.67
C HIS A 318 -29.10 9.99 11.70
N ILE A 319 -28.80 9.77 12.98
CA ILE A 319 -29.85 9.73 14.02
C ILE A 319 -30.33 11.14 14.37
N ASN A 320 -31.62 11.41 14.17
CA ASN A 320 -32.29 12.65 14.57
C ASN A 320 -33.28 12.44 15.72
N ASN A 321 -33.81 11.23 15.89
CA ASN A 321 -34.83 10.92 16.88
C ASN A 321 -34.70 9.49 17.44
N LYS A 322 -35.47 9.21 18.50
CA LYS A 322 -35.50 7.90 19.16
C LYS A 322 -36.00 6.78 18.23
N GLU A 323 -36.94 7.03 17.32
CA GLU A 323 -37.46 5.98 16.42
C GLU A 323 -36.40 5.50 15.42
N GLU A 324 -35.60 6.41 14.88
CA GLU A 324 -34.46 6.10 14.01
C GLU A 324 -33.40 5.30 14.76
N LEU A 325 -33.07 5.71 16.00
CA LEU A 325 -32.20 4.95 16.89
C LEU A 325 -32.73 3.52 17.08
N PHE A 326 -34.02 3.35 17.35
CA PHE A 326 -34.62 2.03 17.51
C PHE A 326 -34.48 1.15 16.26
N LYS A 327 -34.71 1.72 15.07
CA LYS A 327 -34.53 0.99 13.79
C LYS A 327 -33.09 0.54 13.59
N ILE A 328 -32.12 1.40 13.86
CA ILE A 328 -30.68 1.10 13.74
C ILE A 328 -30.29 0.00 14.73
N LEU A 329 -30.65 0.16 16.02
CA LEU A 329 -30.34 -0.82 17.06
C LEU A 329 -30.97 -2.18 16.75
N LYS A 330 -32.20 -2.22 16.25
CA LYS A 330 -32.87 -3.45 15.85
C LYS A 330 -32.09 -4.17 14.74
N ILE A 331 -31.63 -3.46 13.72
CA ILE A 331 -30.80 -4.02 12.65
C ILE A 331 -29.48 -4.57 13.23
N SER A 332 -28.78 -3.77 14.03
CA SER A 332 -27.51 -4.19 14.64
C SER A 332 -27.68 -5.43 15.50
N ILE A 333 -28.74 -5.50 16.32
CA ILE A 333 -29.07 -6.65 17.17
C ILE A 333 -29.33 -7.89 16.33
N GLN A 334 -30.13 -7.79 15.25
CA GLN A 334 -30.38 -8.92 14.34
C GLN A 334 -29.07 -9.48 13.75
N TYR A 335 -28.19 -8.60 13.28
CA TYR A 335 -26.91 -9.02 12.72
C TYR A 335 -25.99 -9.63 13.79
N TYR A 336 -25.84 -8.99 14.94
CA TYR A 336 -25.01 -9.53 16.02
C TYR A 336 -25.53 -10.86 16.53
N GLN A 337 -26.84 -11.08 16.55
CA GLN A 337 -27.44 -12.37 16.94
C GLN A 337 -27.16 -13.47 15.94
N LEU A 338 -27.31 -13.20 14.64
CA LEU A 338 -26.97 -14.16 13.61
C LEU A 338 -25.51 -14.62 13.74
N LEU A 339 -24.59 -13.69 13.97
CA LEU A 339 -23.18 -13.99 14.18
C LEU A 339 -22.93 -14.70 15.52
N TYR A 340 -23.61 -14.30 16.58
CA TYR A 340 -23.51 -14.89 17.92
C TYR A 340 -23.95 -16.36 17.98
N ILE A 341 -25.05 -16.70 17.27
CA ILE A 341 -25.55 -18.08 17.16
C ILE A 341 -24.54 -18.96 16.42
N GLN A 342 -23.89 -18.40 15.40
CA GLN A 342 -22.91 -19.13 14.58
C GLN A 342 -21.55 -19.28 15.27
N ASN A 343 -21.16 -18.32 16.11
CA ASN A 343 -19.89 -18.36 16.81
C ASN A 343 -19.95 -17.56 18.12
N LYS A 344 -19.61 -18.20 19.24
CA LYS A 344 -19.77 -17.63 20.59
C LYS A 344 -18.67 -16.61 20.95
N ASN A 345 -18.22 -15.78 20.02
CA ASN A 345 -17.13 -14.83 20.26
C ASN A 345 -17.58 -13.67 21.18
N TYR A 346 -16.84 -13.40 22.26
CA TYR A 346 -17.21 -12.35 23.24
C TYR A 346 -17.06 -10.92 22.71
N SER A 347 -16.27 -10.68 21.65
CA SER A 347 -16.17 -9.38 20.99
C SER A 347 -17.49 -9.01 20.30
N LEU A 348 -18.12 -9.97 19.62
CA LEU A 348 -19.47 -9.80 19.06
C LEU A 348 -20.52 -9.60 20.15
N SER A 349 -20.45 -10.43 21.19
CA SER A 349 -21.44 -10.42 22.26
C SER A 349 -21.46 -9.13 23.06
N ILE A 350 -20.32 -8.43 23.20
CA ILE A 350 -20.31 -7.15 23.89
C ILE A 350 -21.03 -6.06 23.10
N HIS A 351 -20.92 -6.05 21.77
CA HIS A 351 -21.58 -5.06 20.92
C HIS A 351 -23.09 -5.32 20.90
N LEU A 352 -23.48 -6.60 20.90
CA LEU A 352 -24.86 -7.00 21.13
C LEU A 352 -25.38 -6.48 22.48
N ALA A 353 -24.60 -6.64 23.55
CA ALA A 353 -24.96 -6.20 24.89
C ALA A 353 -25.12 -4.67 24.99
N TYR A 354 -24.23 -3.88 24.36
CA TYR A 354 -24.38 -2.43 24.25
C TYR A 354 -25.68 -2.04 23.54
N ALA A 355 -26.00 -2.70 22.42
CA ALA A 355 -27.21 -2.41 21.66
C ALA A 355 -28.48 -2.75 22.47
N ILE A 356 -28.50 -3.90 23.15
CA ILE A 356 -29.61 -4.30 24.03
C ILE A 356 -29.73 -3.35 25.22
N LYS A 357 -28.63 -2.97 25.87
CA LYS A 357 -28.65 -2.00 26.98
C LYS A 357 -29.26 -0.67 26.55
N THR A 358 -28.86 -0.18 25.37
CA THR A 358 -29.44 1.04 24.79
C THR A 358 -30.94 0.89 24.55
N ILE A 359 -31.38 -0.26 24.03
CA ILE A 359 -32.82 -0.55 23.86
C ILE A 359 -33.54 -0.59 25.21
N ASN A 360 -32.97 -1.22 26.24
CA ASN A 360 -33.61 -1.32 27.55
C ASN A 360 -33.77 0.04 28.22
N ILE A 361 -32.83 0.97 28.00
CA ILE A 361 -32.91 2.34 28.51
C ILE A 361 -34.05 3.12 27.85
N PHE A 362 -34.16 3.08 26.51
CA PHE A 362 -35.08 3.96 25.78
C PHE A 362 -36.42 3.32 25.38
N PHE A 363 -36.45 2.00 25.24
CA PHE A 363 -37.58 1.22 24.76
C PHE A 363 -37.80 -0.06 25.60
N PRO A 364 -37.92 0.04 26.94
CA PRO A 364 -37.99 -1.12 27.83
C PRO A 364 -39.15 -2.09 27.56
N ASN A 365 -40.21 -1.61 26.89
CA ASN A 365 -41.38 -2.41 26.55
C ASN A 365 -41.32 -3.01 25.12
N SER A 366 -40.22 -2.81 24.39
CA SER A 366 -40.08 -3.39 23.05
C SER A 366 -39.92 -4.91 23.13
N LYS A 367 -40.21 -5.59 22.01
CA LYS A 367 -39.99 -7.04 21.90
C LYS A 367 -38.51 -7.37 22.13
N GLU A 368 -37.61 -6.59 21.53
CA GLU A 368 -36.18 -6.77 21.62
C GLU A 368 -35.68 -6.62 23.08
N ALA A 369 -36.23 -5.67 23.85
CA ALA A 369 -35.90 -5.50 25.27
C ALA A 369 -36.30 -6.72 26.12
N GLN A 370 -37.44 -7.33 25.79
CA GLN A 370 -37.99 -8.48 26.52
C GLN A 370 -37.38 -9.81 26.09
N GLU A 371 -36.96 -9.92 24.84
CA GLU A 371 -36.41 -11.14 24.24
C GLU A 371 -34.95 -11.38 24.63
N PHE A 372 -34.17 -10.31 24.85
CA PHE A 372 -32.74 -10.41 25.09
C PHE A 372 -32.35 -10.00 26.51
N ASN A 373 -31.70 -10.92 27.21
CA ASN A 373 -31.13 -10.70 28.53
C ASN A 373 -29.59 -10.60 28.45
N ILE A 374 -29.04 -9.48 28.92
CA ILE A 374 -27.58 -9.25 28.95
C ILE A 374 -26.88 -10.27 29.87
N ASP A 375 -27.51 -10.67 30.99
CA ASP A 375 -26.95 -11.68 31.89
C ASP A 375 -26.77 -13.03 31.19
N ASP A 376 -27.75 -13.44 30.38
CA ASP A 376 -27.68 -14.70 29.64
C ASP A 376 -26.58 -14.66 28.56
N ILE A 377 -26.41 -13.51 27.90
CA ILE A 377 -25.34 -13.31 26.92
C ILE A 377 -23.98 -13.42 27.61
N TYR A 378 -23.82 -12.76 28.76
CA TYR A 378 -22.59 -12.83 29.54
C TYR A 378 -22.30 -14.24 30.04
N ASN A 379 -23.28 -14.93 30.64
CA ASN A 379 -23.10 -16.29 31.15
C ASN A 379 -22.69 -17.29 30.07
N LYS A 380 -23.19 -17.13 28.84
CA LYS A 380 -22.83 -17.97 27.69
C LYS A 380 -21.44 -17.66 27.13
N THR A 381 -20.93 -16.44 27.29
CA THR A 381 -19.63 -15.99 26.76
C THR A 381 -18.50 -16.10 27.78
N LYS A 382 -18.83 -16.05 29.07
CA LYS A 382 -17.90 -16.15 30.19
C LYS A 382 -16.91 -17.33 30.10
N PRO A 383 -17.29 -18.55 29.68
CA PRO A 383 -16.32 -19.65 29.55
C PRO A 383 -15.18 -19.34 28.57
N LEU A 384 -15.46 -18.61 27.49
CA LEU A 384 -14.46 -18.24 26.49
C LEU A 384 -13.57 -17.09 26.99
N ILE A 385 -14.15 -16.11 27.68
CA ILE A 385 -13.39 -15.08 28.39
C ILE A 385 -12.40 -15.72 29.37
N VAL A 386 -12.85 -16.69 30.18
CA VAL A 386 -12.01 -17.38 31.16
C VAL A 386 -10.90 -18.19 30.48
N LEU A 387 -11.15 -18.76 29.31
CA LEU A 387 -10.14 -19.46 28.54
C LEU A 387 -9.06 -18.49 28.04
N ASP A 388 -9.48 -17.41 27.38
CA ASP A 388 -8.57 -16.47 26.71
C ASP A 388 -7.74 -15.64 27.70
N LYS A 389 -8.27 -15.37 28.90
CA LYS A 389 -7.50 -14.76 30.00
C LYS A 389 -6.23 -15.54 30.35
N LYS A 390 -6.20 -16.85 30.13
CA LYS A 390 -5.04 -17.71 30.41
C LYS A 390 -3.96 -17.69 29.32
N LEU A 391 -4.25 -17.09 28.17
CA LEU A 391 -3.35 -17.10 27.00
C LEU A 391 -2.24 -16.02 27.08
N GLY A 392 -2.36 -15.07 28.02
CA GLY A 392 -1.38 -13.99 28.21
C GLY A 392 -1.42 -12.89 27.15
N GLY A 393 -0.63 -11.84 27.35
CA GLY A 393 -0.47 -10.73 26.42
C GLY A 393 -1.77 -9.99 26.06
N ASP A 394 -1.86 -9.48 24.83
CA ASP A 394 -2.99 -8.70 24.33
C ASP A 394 -4.32 -9.48 24.39
N ILE A 395 -4.28 -10.80 24.20
CA ILE A 395 -5.48 -11.66 24.25
C ILE A 395 -6.07 -11.67 25.67
N SER A 396 -5.21 -11.81 26.69
CA SER A 396 -5.65 -11.77 28.09
C SER A 396 -6.24 -10.40 28.45
N TYR A 397 -5.64 -9.32 27.92
CA TYR A 397 -6.17 -7.98 28.06
C TYR A 397 -7.55 -7.83 27.44
N GLU A 398 -7.72 -8.21 26.17
CA GLU A 398 -9.00 -8.08 25.46
C GLU A 398 -10.10 -8.86 26.17
N ALA A 399 -9.82 -10.10 26.60
CA ALA A 399 -10.76 -10.91 27.35
C ALA A 399 -11.14 -10.27 28.70
N SER A 400 -10.16 -9.75 29.45
CA SER A 400 -10.39 -9.08 30.74
C SER A 400 -11.22 -7.81 30.57
N MET A 401 -10.89 -6.99 29.58
CA MET A 401 -11.64 -5.78 29.29
C MET A 401 -13.08 -6.06 28.88
N LYS A 402 -13.30 -7.07 28.03
CA LYS A 402 -14.64 -7.46 27.62
C LYS A 402 -15.45 -7.98 28.83
N GLN A 403 -14.81 -8.67 29.78
CA GLN A 403 -15.43 -9.03 31.06
C GLN A 403 -15.90 -7.78 31.81
N PHE A 404 -15.03 -6.79 32.01
CA PHE A 404 -15.38 -5.55 32.72
C PHE A 404 -16.50 -4.79 32.01
N GLU A 405 -16.46 -4.69 30.68
CA GLU A 405 -17.54 -4.06 29.92
C GLU A 405 -18.89 -4.76 30.14
N PHE A 406 -18.94 -6.09 30.18
CA PHE A 406 -20.17 -6.82 30.52
C PHE A 406 -20.65 -6.49 31.93
N LEU A 407 -19.74 -6.48 32.91
CA LEU A 407 -20.10 -6.18 34.30
C LEU A 407 -20.63 -4.75 34.46
N LEU A 408 -20.11 -3.78 33.70
CA LEU A 408 -20.64 -2.42 33.64
C LEU A 408 -22.05 -2.37 33.05
N LEU A 409 -22.29 -3.08 31.95
CA LEU A 409 -23.62 -3.14 31.32
C LEU A 409 -24.65 -3.78 32.25
N LEU A 410 -24.20 -4.68 33.13
CA LEU A 410 -24.97 -5.30 34.21
C LEU A 410 -25.04 -4.47 35.50
N ASN A 411 -24.56 -3.21 35.48
CA ASN A 411 -24.55 -2.29 36.60
C ASN A 411 -23.83 -2.85 37.86
N GLN A 412 -22.77 -3.66 37.71
CA GLN A 412 -22.02 -4.18 38.84
C GLN A 412 -21.00 -3.16 39.36
N PHE A 413 -21.24 -2.62 40.56
CA PHE A 413 -20.52 -1.45 41.08
C PHE A 413 -19.04 -1.69 41.42
N HIS A 414 -18.62 -2.93 41.68
CA HIS A 414 -17.23 -3.26 42.00
C HIS A 414 -16.30 -3.20 40.78
N THR A 415 -16.85 -3.14 39.56
CA THR A 415 -16.07 -3.16 38.32
C THR A 415 -15.10 -1.99 38.18
N LEU A 416 -15.41 -0.82 38.75
CA LEU A 416 -14.49 0.32 38.74
C LEU A 416 -13.14 0.00 39.41
N GLN A 417 -13.18 -0.60 40.60
CA GLN A 417 -12.00 -0.97 41.35
C GLN A 417 -11.21 -2.09 40.65
N GLU A 418 -11.92 -3.05 40.04
CA GLU A 418 -11.28 -4.11 39.29
C GLU A 418 -10.56 -3.60 38.04
N VAL A 419 -11.13 -2.61 37.34
CA VAL A 419 -10.49 -1.98 36.17
C VAL A 419 -9.24 -1.21 36.59
N GLU A 420 -9.31 -0.43 37.66
CA GLU A 420 -8.17 0.33 38.17
C GLU A 420 -6.98 -0.58 38.51
N LEU A 421 -7.21 -1.61 39.33
CA LEU A 421 -6.19 -2.61 39.68
C LEU A 421 -5.64 -3.32 38.44
N PHE A 422 -6.52 -3.67 37.50
CA PHE A 422 -6.10 -4.34 36.28
C PHE A 422 -5.21 -3.46 35.39
N LEU A 423 -5.47 -2.16 35.29
CA LEU A 423 -4.62 -1.24 34.53
C LEU A 423 -3.23 -1.10 35.15
N GLU A 424 -3.15 -1.07 36.48
CA GLU A 424 -1.89 -1.04 37.23
C GLU A 424 -1.06 -2.31 37.00
N ASP A 425 -1.70 -3.48 37.10
CA ASP A 425 -1.03 -4.78 37.01
C ASP A 425 -0.67 -5.16 35.57
N ALA A 426 -1.59 -4.97 34.62
CA ALA A 426 -1.45 -5.49 33.27
C ALA A 426 -0.67 -4.56 32.33
N GLN A 427 -0.57 -3.27 32.65
CA GLN A 427 0.08 -2.23 31.86
C GLN A 427 -0.19 -2.36 30.34
N PRO A 428 -1.47 -2.30 29.94
CA PRO A 428 -1.86 -2.55 28.56
C PRO A 428 -1.34 -1.50 27.57
N LYS A 429 -1.21 -1.93 26.30
CA LYS A 429 -0.85 -1.05 25.19
C LYS A 429 -1.85 0.10 25.03
N VAL A 430 -1.32 1.29 24.74
CA VAL A 430 -2.09 2.52 24.50
C VAL A 430 -3.17 2.35 23.43
N SER A 431 -2.87 1.63 22.35
CA SER A 431 -3.84 1.35 21.28
C SER A 431 -5.09 0.63 21.76
N LEU A 432 -4.90 -0.37 22.61
CA LEU A 432 -5.98 -1.17 23.15
C LEU A 432 -6.86 -0.35 24.10
N ILE A 433 -6.26 0.55 24.89
CA ILE A 433 -7.00 1.49 25.75
C ILE A 433 -7.76 2.52 24.92
N LYS A 434 -7.13 3.14 23.92
CA LYS A 434 -7.79 4.11 23.02
C LYS A 434 -8.97 3.47 22.26
N GLN A 435 -8.82 2.22 21.82
CA GLN A 435 -9.93 1.47 21.21
C GLN A 435 -11.11 1.34 22.20
N LYS A 436 -10.84 0.95 23.45
CA LYS A 436 -11.88 0.83 24.50
C LYS A 436 -12.57 2.15 24.79
N ILE A 437 -11.79 3.23 24.90
CA ILE A 437 -12.32 4.58 25.06
C ILE A 437 -13.28 4.91 23.92
N ASN A 438 -12.93 4.62 22.66
CA ASN A 438 -13.78 4.93 21.52
C ASN A 438 -15.08 4.11 21.48
N GLU A 439 -15.02 2.81 21.82
CA GLU A 439 -16.19 1.94 21.96
C GLU A 439 -17.16 2.49 23.03
N ILE A 440 -16.66 2.81 24.22
CA ILE A 440 -17.46 3.33 25.33
C ILE A 440 -17.99 4.75 25.03
N LYS A 441 -17.17 5.63 24.44
CA LYS A 441 -17.59 6.98 24.04
C LYS A 441 -18.76 6.93 23.06
N CYS A 442 -18.76 5.98 22.12
CA CYS A 442 -19.87 5.78 21.20
C CYS A 442 -21.18 5.48 21.96
N PHE A 443 -21.14 4.55 22.90
CA PHE A 443 -22.30 4.24 23.74
C PHE A 443 -22.78 5.44 24.57
N ILE A 444 -21.87 6.11 25.28
CA ILE A 444 -22.20 7.30 26.08
C ILE A 444 -22.82 8.40 25.20
N HIS A 445 -22.26 8.62 24.01
CA HIS A 445 -22.74 9.63 23.07
C HIS A 445 -24.20 9.37 22.67
N VAL A 446 -24.54 8.10 22.36
CA VAL A 446 -25.92 7.71 22.03
C VAL A 446 -26.88 8.04 23.16
N ILE A 447 -26.54 7.65 24.39
CA ILE A 447 -27.43 7.87 25.52
C ILE A 447 -27.61 9.37 25.78
N LYS A 448 -26.50 10.13 25.86
CA LYS A 448 -26.54 11.58 26.13
C LYS A 448 -27.35 12.36 25.08
N LYS A 449 -27.24 11.98 23.81
CA LYS A 449 -28.01 12.61 22.71
C LYS A 449 -29.53 12.63 22.97
N PHE A 450 -30.05 11.72 23.78
CA PHE A 450 -31.48 11.59 24.06
C PHE A 450 -31.86 11.69 25.54
N ASP A 451 -30.89 11.60 26.45
CA ASP A 451 -31.04 11.68 27.90
C ASP A 451 -29.69 12.05 28.55
N ASP A 452 -29.39 13.34 28.59
CA ASP A 452 -28.13 13.88 29.11
C ASP A 452 -27.91 13.61 30.61
N GLN A 453 -28.98 13.36 31.38
CA GLN A 453 -28.93 13.14 32.83
C GLN A 453 -29.06 11.66 33.22
N ASN A 454 -28.92 10.74 32.27
CA ASN A 454 -29.09 9.32 32.53
C ASN A 454 -28.08 8.80 33.58
N GLU A 455 -28.58 8.35 34.73
CA GLU A 455 -27.75 7.92 35.85
C GLU A 455 -26.92 6.66 35.55
N GLU A 456 -27.35 5.82 34.61
CA GLU A 456 -26.60 4.60 34.23
C GLU A 456 -25.22 4.93 33.64
N LEU A 457 -25.05 6.12 33.05
CA LEU A 457 -23.79 6.56 32.47
C LEU A 457 -22.71 6.89 33.51
N LYS A 458 -23.06 7.08 34.78
CA LYS A 458 -22.13 7.53 35.83
C LYS A 458 -20.89 6.63 35.93
N HIS A 459 -21.07 5.31 35.81
CA HIS A 459 -19.95 4.36 35.90
C HIS A 459 -19.11 4.32 34.62
N PHE A 460 -19.75 4.44 33.45
CA PHE A 460 -19.05 4.53 32.17
C PHE A 460 -18.18 5.78 32.07
N VAL A 461 -18.69 6.92 32.53
CA VAL A 461 -17.92 8.18 32.57
C VAL A 461 -16.68 8.05 33.45
N LYS A 462 -16.82 7.47 34.65
CA LYS A 462 -15.68 7.22 35.56
C LYS A 462 -14.64 6.28 34.96
N ILE A 463 -15.05 5.26 34.21
CA ILE A 463 -14.10 4.39 33.51
C ILE A 463 -13.36 5.11 32.40
N LEU A 464 -14.03 6.00 31.66
CA LEU A 464 -13.32 6.85 30.70
C LEU A 464 -12.31 7.76 31.40
N GLU A 465 -12.64 8.32 32.56
CA GLU A 465 -11.71 9.12 33.36
C GLU A 465 -10.49 8.28 33.80
N LEU A 466 -10.70 7.05 34.25
CA LEU A 466 -9.62 6.10 34.57
C LEU A 466 -8.74 5.80 33.36
N PHE A 467 -9.32 5.48 32.20
CA PHE A 467 -8.53 5.22 31.00
C PHE A 467 -7.77 6.45 30.52
N ASN A 468 -8.39 7.62 30.53
CA ASN A 468 -7.70 8.87 30.16
C ASN A 468 -6.56 9.19 31.14
N SER A 469 -6.76 8.91 32.44
CA SER A 469 -5.70 9.08 33.44
C SER A 469 -4.56 8.10 33.19
N TYR A 470 -4.85 6.83 32.92
CA TYR A 470 -3.84 5.84 32.54
C TYR A 470 -3.04 6.28 31.30
N LEU A 471 -3.73 6.77 30.25
CA LEU A 471 -3.08 7.27 29.04
C LEU A 471 -2.22 8.52 29.29
N TYR A 472 -2.55 9.34 30.30
CA TYR A 472 -1.75 10.51 30.67
C TYR A 472 -0.42 10.10 31.33
N TRP A 473 -0.39 8.97 32.03
CA TRP A 473 0.79 8.47 32.74
C TRP A 473 1.71 7.57 31.89
N GLN A 474 1.33 7.26 30.64
CA GLN A 474 2.04 6.38 29.70
C GLN A 474 2.62 7.16 28.51
#